data_AF-A0A4U5VIZ2-F1
#
_entry.id   AF-A0A4U5VIZ2-F1
#
_cell.length_a   1.000
_cell.length_b   1.000
_cell.length_c   1.000
_cell.angle_alpha   90.00
_cell.angle_beta   90.00
_cell.angle_gamma   90.00
#
_symmetry.space_group_name_H-M   'P 1'
#
loop_
_entity.id
_entity.type
_entity.pdbx_description
1 polymer ?
#
loop_
_entity_poly.entity_id
_entity_poly.type
_entity_poly.pdbx_seq_one_letter_code
_entity_poly.pdbx_strand_id
1 'polypeptide(L)'
;MIFNSIAREITPFLTLYQTDKPMLPFLSEDMLQLMKAEACLNQLRSDKKVSEREALELKKECKTFLNTTLSKLQSKAPVNHQLVRSMQCLDPRRMALSKEACLVQMKRMLHHLVEANHIEESICDDVLREFANFCDFAALQATFREFDPKTDRVDTLLYETMGTSKSFANVWHVVKMLLVLSHGQASVKRGFSINKELVVHQIQIQNFAGQRMK
;
A
#
# COMPACT_ATOMS: atom_id res chain seq x y z
N MET A 1 11.20 25.01 -6.60
CA MET A 1 11.70 24.06 -7.62
C MET A 1 11.89 22.65 -7.05
N ILE A 2 12.60 22.47 -5.93
CA ILE A 2 12.85 21.14 -5.32
C ILE A 2 11.64 20.52 -4.62
N PHE A 3 10.86 21.32 -3.88
CA PHE A 3 9.61 20.85 -3.27
C PHE A 3 8.65 20.30 -4.33
N ASN A 4 8.56 20.94 -5.50
CA ASN A 4 7.75 20.44 -6.62
C ASN A 4 8.30 19.14 -7.20
N SER A 5 9.62 18.95 -7.28
CA SER A 5 10.21 17.68 -7.71
C SER A 5 9.93 16.55 -6.71
N ILE A 6 10.09 16.82 -5.42
CA ILE A 6 9.83 15.83 -4.35
C ILE A 6 8.33 15.50 -4.28
N ALA A 7 7.48 16.53 -4.35
CA ALA A 7 6.03 16.34 -4.39
C ALA A 7 5.64 15.52 -5.62
N ARG A 8 6.23 15.74 -6.79
CA ARG A 8 5.95 14.93 -7.98
C ARG A 8 6.27 13.44 -7.81
N GLU A 9 7.31 13.08 -7.05
CA GLU A 9 7.67 11.68 -6.78
C GLU A 9 6.79 11.05 -5.69
N ILE A 10 6.45 11.81 -4.65
CA ILE A 10 5.70 11.31 -3.49
C ILE A 10 4.18 11.34 -3.72
N THR A 11 3.67 12.31 -4.47
CA THR A 11 2.22 12.50 -4.70
C THR A 11 1.56 11.27 -5.31
N PRO A 12 2.11 10.59 -6.34
CA PRO A 12 1.51 9.37 -6.87
C PRO A 12 1.34 8.27 -5.81
N PHE A 13 2.36 8.09 -4.95
CA PHE A 13 2.28 7.16 -3.83
C PHE A 13 1.21 7.61 -2.83
N LEU A 14 1.21 8.88 -2.39
CA LEU A 14 0.20 9.35 -1.43
C LEU A 14 -1.22 9.26 -1.98
N THR A 15 -1.44 9.61 -3.24
CA THR A 15 -2.76 9.53 -3.90
C THR A 15 -3.23 8.08 -4.04
N LEU A 16 -2.34 7.15 -4.39
CA LEU A 16 -2.67 5.73 -4.49
C LEU A 16 -3.16 5.14 -3.15
N TYR A 17 -2.61 5.61 -2.03
CA TYR A 17 -2.98 5.17 -0.68
C TYR A 17 -4.05 6.05 0.00
N GLN A 18 -4.63 7.02 -0.72
CA GLN A 18 -5.78 7.84 -0.30
C GLN A 18 -7.07 7.28 -0.91
N THR A 19 -7.30 5.98 -0.75
CA THR A 19 -8.45 5.25 -1.29
C THR A 19 -9.11 4.41 -0.20
N ASP A 20 -10.36 4.00 -0.42
CA ASP A 20 -11.09 3.03 0.37
C ASP A 20 -10.74 1.58 0.00
N LYS A 21 -9.95 1.35 -1.07
CA LYS A 21 -9.45 0.03 -1.46
C LYS A 21 -8.48 -0.56 -0.41
N PRO A 22 -8.41 -1.90 -0.26
CA PRO A 22 -7.50 -2.52 0.70
C PRO A 22 -6.08 -2.55 0.15
N MET A 23 -5.32 -1.47 0.38
CA MET A 23 -3.99 -1.28 -0.20
C MET A 23 -2.82 -1.85 0.62
N LEU A 24 -3.02 -2.29 1.86
CA LEU A 24 -1.94 -2.86 2.68
C LEU A 24 -1.16 -4.02 2.03
N PRO A 25 -1.75 -4.93 1.24
CA PRO A 25 -1.00 -5.97 0.53
C PRO A 25 0.14 -5.42 -0.35
N PHE A 26 -0.03 -4.23 -0.91
CA PHE A 26 0.93 -3.62 -1.84
C PHE A 26 1.91 -2.67 -1.13
N LEU A 27 1.58 -2.23 0.09
CA LEU A 27 2.29 -1.16 0.79
C LEU A 27 3.78 -1.43 0.98
N SER A 28 4.16 -2.65 1.37
CA SER A 28 5.57 -2.96 1.60
C SER A 28 6.39 -2.90 0.31
N GLU A 29 5.83 -3.37 -0.81
CA GLU A 29 6.51 -3.36 -2.11
C GLU A 29 6.58 -1.95 -2.67
N ASP A 30 5.48 -1.21 -2.62
CA ASP A 30 5.44 0.18 -3.09
C ASP A 30 6.35 1.10 -2.27
N MET A 31 6.46 0.89 -0.95
CA MET A 31 7.44 1.60 -0.13
C MET A 31 8.88 1.26 -0.52
N LEU A 32 9.18 -0.01 -0.83
CA LEU A 32 10.49 -0.42 -1.33
C LEU A 32 10.79 0.20 -2.71
N GLN A 33 9.80 0.28 -3.60
CA GLN A 33 9.94 0.93 -4.90
C GLN A 33 10.16 2.44 -4.76
N LEU A 34 9.41 3.10 -3.87
CA LEU A 34 9.59 4.51 -3.54
C LEU A 34 11.00 4.79 -2.99
N MET A 35 11.56 3.86 -2.20
CA MET A 35 12.96 3.94 -1.73
C MET A 35 13.98 3.74 -2.87
N LYS A 36 13.67 2.89 -3.86
CA LYS A 36 14.52 2.62 -5.03
C LYS A 36 14.42 3.69 -6.13
N ALA A 37 13.48 4.63 -6.04
CA ALA A 37 13.35 5.79 -6.93
C ALA A 37 14.56 6.76 -6.88
N GLU A 38 15.63 6.38 -6.17
CA GLU A 38 17.01 6.88 -6.31
C GLU A 38 17.49 7.05 -7.77
N ALA A 39 16.93 6.28 -8.72
CA ALA A 39 17.26 6.33 -10.14
C ALA A 39 16.87 7.66 -10.84
N CYS A 40 15.76 8.30 -10.45
CA CYS A 40 15.31 9.55 -11.09
C CYS A 40 16.27 10.73 -10.79
N LEU A 41 16.94 10.70 -9.64
CA LEU A 41 17.90 11.73 -9.21
C LEU A 41 19.23 11.69 -9.98
N ASN A 42 19.55 10.56 -10.63
CA ASN A 42 20.74 10.44 -11.49
C ASN A 42 20.53 11.10 -12.86
N GLN A 43 19.29 11.17 -13.36
CA GLN A 43 18.94 11.91 -14.58
C GLN A 43 18.98 13.42 -14.38
N LEU A 44 18.57 13.94 -13.21
CA LEU A 44 18.69 15.37 -12.87
C LEU A 44 20.14 15.87 -12.69
N ARG A 45 21.13 14.97 -12.80
CA ARG A 45 22.58 15.28 -12.76
C ARG A 45 23.07 15.92 -14.07
N SER A 46 22.32 15.80 -15.18
CA SER A 46 22.78 16.27 -16.51
C SER A 46 22.61 17.78 -16.75
N ASP A 47 21.75 18.48 -16.01
CA ASP A 47 21.24 19.79 -16.47
C ASP A 47 21.98 21.02 -15.91
N LYS A 48 23.16 20.84 -15.29
CA LYS A 48 24.23 21.84 -14.99
C LYS A 48 23.80 23.33 -14.89
N LYS A 49 22.82 23.68 -14.04
CA LYS A 49 22.31 25.07 -13.93
C LYS A 49 22.40 25.72 -12.54
N VAL A 50 23.17 25.14 -11.61
CA VAL A 50 23.39 25.69 -10.25
C VAL A 50 24.83 25.41 -9.81
N SER A 51 25.41 26.26 -8.96
CA SER A 51 26.73 26.05 -8.32
C SER A 51 26.84 24.64 -7.74
N GLU A 52 27.89 23.90 -8.14
CA GLU A 52 28.06 22.46 -7.87
C GLU A 52 28.02 22.12 -6.38
N ARG A 53 28.47 23.02 -5.51
CA ARG A 53 28.65 22.77 -4.06
C ARG A 53 27.34 22.87 -3.29
N GLU A 54 26.61 23.97 -3.46
CA GLU A 54 25.32 24.23 -2.79
C GLU A 54 24.22 23.29 -3.31
N ALA A 55 24.24 22.96 -4.61
CA ALA A 55 23.34 21.97 -5.17
C ALA A 55 23.62 20.55 -4.67
N LEU A 56 24.90 20.20 -4.43
CA LEU A 56 25.26 18.89 -3.84
C LEU A 56 24.80 18.79 -2.38
N GLU A 57 25.04 19.83 -1.58
CA GLU A 57 24.65 19.87 -0.17
C GLU A 57 23.13 19.84 -0.02
N LEU A 58 22.41 20.65 -0.79
CA LEU A 58 20.95 20.66 -0.78
C LEU A 58 20.37 19.32 -1.26
N LYS A 59 21.01 18.65 -2.23
CA LYS A 59 20.61 17.31 -2.69
C LYS A 59 20.89 16.24 -1.62
N LYS A 60 21.99 16.36 -0.88
CA LYS A 60 22.34 15.47 0.24
C LYS A 60 21.37 15.67 1.42
N GLU A 61 20.98 16.90 1.70
CA GLU A 61 19.99 17.23 2.73
C GLU A 61 18.59 16.73 2.33
N CYS A 62 18.19 16.89 1.07
CA CYS A 62 16.94 16.32 0.56
C CYS A 62 16.94 14.79 0.64
N LYS A 63 18.06 14.13 0.30
CA LYS A 63 18.21 12.68 0.44
C LYS A 63 18.09 12.26 1.90
N THR A 64 18.73 12.98 2.79
CA THR A 64 18.67 12.72 4.24
C THR A 64 17.25 12.92 4.77
N PHE A 65 16.56 13.98 4.35
CA PHE A 65 15.18 14.26 4.73
C PHE A 65 14.21 13.19 4.23
N LEU A 66 14.33 12.77 2.97
CA LEU A 66 13.49 11.72 2.38
C LEU A 66 13.72 10.39 3.09
N ASN A 67 14.98 9.97 3.26
CA ASN A 67 15.29 8.74 3.97
C ASN A 67 14.78 8.79 5.41
N THR A 68 14.98 9.91 6.12
CA THR A 68 14.51 10.07 7.50
C THR A 68 12.98 10.05 7.60
N THR A 69 12.30 10.73 6.68
CA THR A 69 10.83 10.78 6.64
C THR A 69 10.25 9.43 6.30
N LEU A 70 10.83 8.71 5.34
CA LEU A 70 10.43 7.37 4.94
C LEU A 70 10.71 6.35 6.05
N SER A 71 11.87 6.38 6.70
CA SER A 71 12.16 5.53 7.86
C SER A 71 11.24 5.82 9.04
N LYS A 72 10.84 7.08 9.25
CA LYS A 72 9.84 7.45 10.27
C LYS A 72 8.42 7.01 9.89
N LEU A 73 8.05 7.09 8.62
CA LEU A 73 6.79 6.52 8.09
C LEU A 73 6.77 5.00 8.27
N GLN A 74 7.90 4.33 8.05
CA GLN A 74 8.05 2.89 8.28
C GLN A 74 7.98 2.54 9.77
N SER A 75 8.56 3.35 10.67
CA SER A 75 8.56 3.07 12.11
C SER A 75 7.27 3.47 12.84
N LYS A 76 6.51 4.44 12.29
CA LYS A 76 5.26 4.95 12.90
C LYS A 76 3.98 4.43 12.23
N ALA A 77 4.06 3.62 11.18
CA ALA A 77 2.88 2.99 10.59
C ALA A 77 2.21 2.04 11.63
N PRO A 78 0.96 2.30 12.06
CA PRO A 78 0.35 1.63 13.22
C PRO A 78 -0.25 0.24 12.92
N VAL A 79 0.41 -0.56 12.08
CA VAL A 79 0.14 -1.99 11.93
C VAL A 79 1.49 -2.67 11.80
N ASN A 80 1.81 -3.56 12.75
CA ASN A 80 3.11 -4.23 12.91
C ASN A 80 3.77 -4.46 11.54
N HIS A 81 4.91 -3.80 11.35
CA HIS A 81 5.69 -3.81 10.11
C HIS A 81 5.89 -5.21 9.51
N GLN A 82 5.89 -6.24 10.36
CA GLN A 82 5.96 -7.64 9.95
C GLN A 82 4.66 -8.18 9.33
N LEU A 83 3.49 -7.76 9.81
CA LEU A 83 2.18 -8.13 9.26
C LEU A 83 2.00 -7.50 7.88
N VAL A 84 2.25 -6.18 7.74
CA VAL A 84 2.18 -5.48 6.45
C VAL A 84 3.13 -6.10 5.41
N ARG A 85 4.35 -6.44 5.83
CA ARG A 85 5.30 -7.17 4.97
C ARG A 85 4.79 -8.54 4.55
N SER A 86 4.12 -9.26 5.45
CA SER A 86 3.63 -10.61 5.18
C SER A 86 2.32 -10.61 4.37
N MET A 87 1.57 -9.50 4.38
CA MET A 87 0.36 -9.33 3.56
C MET A 87 0.65 -9.23 2.05
N GLN A 88 1.91 -9.08 1.63
CA GLN A 88 2.30 -9.15 0.21
C GLN A 88 1.89 -10.47 -0.47
N CYS A 89 1.71 -11.55 0.30
CA CYS A 89 1.19 -12.80 -0.25
C CYS A 89 -0.26 -12.68 -0.75
N LEU A 90 -0.96 -11.61 -0.38
CA LEU A 90 -2.30 -11.31 -0.85
C LEU A 90 -2.30 -10.52 -2.19
N ASP A 91 -1.14 -10.16 -2.73
CA ASP A 91 -1.04 -9.63 -4.09
C ASP A 91 -1.34 -10.75 -5.11
N PRO A 92 -2.39 -10.62 -5.94
CA PRO A 92 -2.76 -11.64 -6.92
C PRO A 92 -1.60 -12.04 -7.86
N ARG A 93 -0.74 -11.08 -8.23
CA ARG A 93 0.41 -11.32 -9.10
C ARG A 93 1.43 -12.22 -8.42
N ARG A 94 1.63 -12.04 -7.11
CA ARG A 94 2.55 -12.85 -6.31
C ARG A 94 2.02 -14.25 -6.07
N MET A 95 0.71 -14.39 -5.83
CA MET A 95 0.07 -15.70 -5.72
C MET A 95 0.26 -16.53 -7.00
N ALA A 96 0.14 -15.90 -8.17
CA ALA A 96 0.33 -16.57 -9.45
C ALA A 96 1.80 -16.86 -9.81
N LEU A 97 2.75 -16.07 -9.29
CA LEU A 97 4.16 -16.17 -9.66
C LEU A 97 5.01 -17.01 -8.69
N SER A 98 4.75 -16.92 -7.39
CA SER A 98 5.61 -17.53 -6.36
C SER A 98 4.81 -18.06 -5.18
N LYS A 99 4.34 -19.29 -5.32
CA LYS A 99 3.60 -20.03 -4.32
C LYS A 99 4.38 -20.19 -3.02
N GLU A 100 5.64 -20.61 -3.09
CA GLU A 100 6.49 -20.91 -1.93
C GLU A 100 6.72 -19.66 -1.08
N ALA A 101 7.00 -18.52 -1.73
CA ALA A 101 7.17 -17.24 -1.03
C ALA A 101 5.86 -16.80 -0.35
N CYS A 102 4.73 -16.96 -1.04
CA CYS A 102 3.41 -16.64 -0.49
C CYS A 102 3.08 -17.53 0.73
N LEU A 103 3.40 -18.82 0.69
CA LEU A 103 3.17 -19.75 1.80
C LEU A 103 4.02 -19.40 3.03
N VAL A 104 5.30 -19.05 2.84
CA VAL A 104 6.17 -18.60 3.94
C VAL A 104 5.60 -17.33 4.60
N GLN A 105 5.10 -16.40 3.79
CA GLN A 105 4.49 -15.17 4.28
C GLN A 105 3.15 -15.42 4.99
N MET A 106 2.29 -16.29 4.44
CA MET A 106 1.04 -16.71 5.08
C MET A 106 1.31 -17.37 6.43
N LYS A 107 2.27 -18.31 6.50
CA LYS A 107 2.66 -18.97 7.76
C LYS A 107 3.11 -17.96 8.81
N ARG A 108 3.87 -16.93 8.42
CA ARG A 108 4.24 -15.83 9.31
C ARG A 108 3.00 -15.06 9.78
N MET A 109 2.05 -14.73 8.90
CA MET A 109 0.82 -14.05 9.32
C MET A 109 0.02 -14.86 10.32
N LEU A 110 -0.16 -16.16 10.06
CA LEU A 110 -0.89 -17.06 10.96
C LEU A 110 -0.27 -17.07 12.36
N HIS A 111 1.06 -17.16 12.46
CA HIS A 111 1.75 -17.08 13.76
C HIS A 111 1.39 -15.80 14.53
N HIS A 112 1.41 -14.63 13.89
CA HIS A 112 1.06 -13.37 14.55
C HIS A 112 -0.43 -13.31 14.94
N LEU A 113 -1.31 -13.89 14.12
CA LEU A 113 -2.75 -13.94 14.42
C LEU A 113 -3.05 -14.89 15.59
N VAL A 114 -2.33 -16.00 15.70
CA VAL A 114 -2.40 -16.92 16.85
C VAL A 114 -1.88 -16.24 18.11
N GLU A 115 -0.70 -15.60 18.06
CA GLU A 115 -0.14 -14.86 19.20
C GLU A 115 -1.08 -13.75 19.70
N ALA A 116 -1.81 -13.11 18.78
CA ALA A 116 -2.80 -12.08 19.09
C ALA A 116 -4.19 -12.64 19.47
N ASN A 117 -4.36 -13.97 19.55
CA ASN A 117 -5.61 -14.66 19.84
C ASN A 117 -6.77 -14.30 18.88
N HIS A 118 -6.45 -13.99 17.62
CA HIS A 118 -7.44 -13.74 16.57
C HIS A 118 -7.88 -15.02 15.84
N ILE A 119 -7.05 -16.07 15.85
CA ILE A 119 -7.36 -17.39 15.30
C ILE A 119 -6.81 -18.49 16.21
N GLU A 120 -7.38 -19.68 16.11
CA GLU A 120 -6.87 -20.86 16.79
C GLU A 120 -5.69 -21.49 16.01
N GLU A 121 -4.73 -22.07 16.72
CA GLU A 121 -3.62 -22.79 16.08
C GLU A 121 -4.10 -24.02 15.30
N SER A 122 -5.20 -24.62 15.72
CA SER A 122 -5.83 -25.81 15.13
C SER A 122 -6.16 -25.66 13.64
N ILE A 123 -6.50 -24.44 13.19
CA ILE A 123 -6.91 -24.18 11.81
C ILE A 123 -5.72 -23.84 10.89
N CYS A 124 -4.52 -23.63 11.43
CA CYS A 124 -3.38 -23.13 10.66
C CYS A 124 -2.95 -24.06 9.52
N ASP A 125 -2.91 -25.36 9.76
CA ASP A 125 -2.50 -26.34 8.75
C ASP A 125 -3.54 -26.45 7.62
N ASP A 126 -4.83 -26.37 7.96
CA ASP A 126 -5.91 -26.35 6.98
C ASP A 126 -5.85 -25.07 6.13
N VAL A 127 -5.63 -23.90 6.76
CA VAL A 127 -5.44 -22.63 6.04
C VAL A 127 -4.25 -22.69 5.09
N LEU A 128 -3.10 -23.22 5.53
CA LEU A 128 -1.92 -23.33 4.68
C LEU A 128 -2.15 -24.27 3.50
N ARG A 129 -2.83 -25.40 3.72
CA ARG A 129 -3.19 -26.35 2.65
C ARG A 129 -4.14 -25.71 1.64
N GLU A 130 -5.20 -25.07 2.11
CA GLU A 130 -6.17 -24.38 1.26
C GLU A 130 -5.51 -23.25 0.46
N PHE A 131 -4.63 -22.47 1.10
CA PHE A 131 -3.90 -21.40 0.45
C PHE A 131 -2.91 -21.94 -0.60
N ALA A 132 -2.23 -23.06 -0.33
CA ALA A 132 -1.36 -23.70 -1.31
C ALA A 132 -2.12 -24.11 -2.57
N ASN A 133 -3.29 -24.74 -2.40
CA ASN A 133 -4.18 -25.13 -3.51
C ASN A 133 -4.70 -23.90 -4.27
N PHE A 134 -4.99 -22.82 -3.54
CA PHE A 134 -5.43 -21.57 -4.14
C PHE A 134 -4.32 -20.91 -4.97
N CYS A 135 -3.06 -20.93 -4.52
CA CYS A 135 -1.93 -20.44 -5.32
C CYS A 135 -1.76 -21.25 -6.61
N ASP A 136 -1.94 -22.58 -6.57
CA ASP A 136 -1.91 -23.40 -7.79
C ASP A 136 -3.04 -23.00 -8.77
N PHE A 137 -4.24 -22.74 -8.25
CA PHE A 137 -5.35 -22.22 -9.04
C PHE A 137 -5.04 -20.83 -9.63
N ALA A 138 -4.56 -19.89 -8.81
CA ALA A 138 -4.22 -18.53 -9.19
C ALA A 138 -3.14 -18.50 -10.28
N ALA A 139 -2.17 -19.41 -10.21
CA ALA A 139 -1.13 -19.54 -11.23
C ALA A 139 -1.69 -19.87 -12.61
N LEU A 140 -2.85 -20.51 -12.73
CA LEU A 140 -3.50 -20.85 -14.00
C LEU A 140 -4.39 -19.72 -14.55
N GLN A 141 -4.70 -18.71 -13.75
CA GLN A 141 -5.64 -17.66 -14.11
C GLN A 141 -4.93 -16.40 -14.61
N ALA A 142 -5.29 -15.92 -15.81
CA ALA A 142 -4.73 -14.68 -16.35
C ALA A 142 -5.08 -13.45 -15.50
N THR A 143 -6.27 -13.44 -14.90
CA THR A 143 -6.76 -12.36 -14.03
C THR A 143 -5.85 -12.07 -12.84
N PHE A 144 -5.10 -13.07 -12.35
CA PHE A 144 -4.13 -12.89 -11.27
C PHE A 144 -2.80 -12.31 -11.77
N ARG A 145 -2.34 -12.75 -12.95
CA ARG A 145 -1.07 -12.32 -13.54
C ARG A 145 -1.13 -10.88 -14.05
N GLU A 146 -2.28 -10.48 -14.58
CA GLU A 146 -2.52 -9.17 -15.20
C GLU A 146 -3.15 -8.15 -14.23
N PHE A 147 -3.36 -8.53 -12.97
CA PHE A 147 -3.98 -7.68 -11.96
C PHE A 147 -3.25 -6.33 -11.81
N ASP A 148 -3.99 -5.23 -11.93
CA ASP A 148 -3.47 -3.88 -11.68
C ASP A 148 -4.10 -3.28 -10.40
N PRO A 149 -3.32 -3.11 -9.31
CA PRO A 149 -3.80 -2.49 -8.07
C PRO A 149 -4.39 -1.08 -8.23
N LYS A 150 -4.08 -0.38 -9.34
CA LYS A 150 -4.60 0.97 -9.62
C LYS A 150 -6.05 0.91 -10.09
N THR A 151 -6.35 0.04 -11.05
CA THR A 151 -7.70 -0.09 -11.63
C THR A 151 -8.55 -1.06 -10.82
N ASP A 152 -7.98 -2.18 -10.41
CA ASP A 152 -8.70 -3.33 -9.90
C ASP A 152 -8.85 -3.27 -8.37
N ARG A 153 -9.62 -4.23 -7.85
CA ARG A 153 -9.88 -4.39 -6.41
C ARG A 153 -9.52 -5.80 -5.98
N VAL A 154 -8.51 -5.91 -5.12
CA VAL A 154 -8.01 -7.20 -4.64
C VAL A 154 -9.06 -7.93 -3.80
N ASP A 155 -9.85 -7.20 -3.01
CA ASP A 155 -10.93 -7.76 -2.21
C ASP A 155 -12.05 -8.35 -3.07
N THR A 156 -12.43 -7.67 -4.16
CA THR A 156 -13.43 -8.18 -5.11
C THR A 156 -12.93 -9.47 -5.78
N LEU A 157 -11.72 -9.45 -6.34
CA LEU A 157 -11.14 -10.62 -7.01
C LEU A 157 -11.04 -11.82 -6.05
N LEU A 158 -10.51 -11.61 -4.85
CA LEU A 158 -10.35 -12.69 -3.87
C LEU A 158 -11.71 -13.18 -3.35
N TYR A 159 -12.71 -12.32 -3.17
CA TYR A 159 -14.04 -12.77 -2.79
C TYR A 159 -14.66 -13.68 -3.86
N GLU A 160 -14.61 -13.27 -5.13
CA GLU A 160 -15.21 -14.01 -6.25
C GLU A 160 -14.54 -15.38 -6.46
N THR A 161 -13.23 -15.46 -6.25
CA THR A 161 -12.43 -16.66 -6.55
C THR A 161 -12.17 -17.56 -5.35
N MET A 162 -12.05 -16.99 -4.14
CA MET A 162 -11.80 -17.72 -2.89
C MET A 162 -13.05 -17.77 -2.02
N GLY A 163 -13.69 -16.63 -1.78
CA GLY A 163 -14.77 -16.49 -0.80
C GLY A 163 -16.10 -17.13 -1.17
N THR A 164 -16.35 -17.40 -2.45
CA THR A 164 -17.53 -18.12 -2.94
C THR A 164 -17.39 -19.64 -2.84
N SER A 165 -16.17 -20.16 -2.67
CA SER A 165 -15.87 -21.59 -2.66
C SER A 165 -15.79 -22.13 -1.24
N LYS A 166 -16.54 -23.19 -0.96
CA LYS A 166 -16.47 -23.90 0.33
C LYS A 166 -15.11 -24.57 0.57
N SER A 167 -14.38 -24.88 -0.50
CA SER A 167 -13.06 -25.52 -0.44
C SER A 167 -11.97 -24.60 0.12
N PHE A 168 -12.25 -23.30 0.26
CA PHE A 168 -11.31 -22.29 0.75
C PHE A 168 -11.86 -21.55 1.98
N ALA A 169 -12.78 -22.17 2.72
CA ALA A 169 -13.50 -21.48 3.80
C ALA A 169 -12.57 -21.01 4.94
N ASN A 170 -11.57 -21.82 5.33
CA ASN A 170 -10.67 -21.48 6.42
C ASN A 170 -9.70 -20.37 5.99
N VAL A 171 -9.10 -20.50 4.80
CA VAL A 171 -8.22 -19.44 4.26
C VAL A 171 -8.99 -18.15 4.03
N TRP A 172 -10.23 -18.22 3.53
CA TRP A 172 -11.07 -17.04 3.33
C TRP A 172 -11.40 -16.33 4.64
N HIS A 173 -11.64 -17.07 5.73
CA HIS A 173 -11.87 -16.48 7.05
C HIS A 173 -10.68 -15.58 7.47
N VAL A 174 -9.45 -16.08 7.30
CA VAL A 174 -8.23 -15.33 7.60
C VAL A 174 -8.04 -14.15 6.65
N VAL A 175 -8.16 -14.38 5.34
CA VAL A 175 -8.00 -13.34 4.31
C VAL A 175 -9.00 -12.21 4.49
N LYS A 176 -10.27 -12.53 4.80
CA LYS A 176 -11.31 -11.54 5.08
C LYS A 176 -10.91 -10.64 6.26
N MET A 177 -10.41 -11.21 7.35
CA MET A 177 -9.94 -10.45 8.50
C MET A 177 -8.81 -9.48 8.12
N LEU A 178 -7.83 -9.97 7.37
CA LEU A 178 -6.69 -9.18 6.89
C LEU A 178 -7.13 -8.04 5.96
N LEU A 179 -8.06 -8.29 5.04
CA LEU A 179 -8.62 -7.26 4.16
C LEU A 179 -9.43 -6.21 4.94
N VAL A 180 -10.22 -6.62 5.93
CA VAL A 180 -10.95 -5.68 6.81
C VAL A 180 -10.01 -4.78 7.60
N LEU A 181 -8.91 -5.32 8.12
CA LEU A 181 -7.86 -4.52 8.77
C LEU A 181 -7.23 -3.50 7.81
N SER A 182 -7.07 -3.88 6.54
CA SER A 182 -6.61 -2.99 5.47
C SER A 182 -7.54 -1.81 5.22
N HIS A 183 -8.87 -2.03 5.30
CA HIS A 183 -9.87 -0.96 5.23
C HIS A 183 -9.94 -0.11 6.50
N GLY A 184 -9.76 -0.70 7.69
CA GLY A 184 -9.87 0.00 8.97
C GLY A 184 -8.89 1.17 9.15
N GLN A 185 -7.76 1.14 8.43
CA GLN A 185 -6.77 2.22 8.43
C GLN A 185 -7.09 3.36 7.44
N ALA A 186 -8.03 3.18 6.50
CA ALA A 186 -8.42 4.21 5.55
C ALA A 186 -9.22 5.34 6.22
N SER A 187 -9.99 5.03 7.27
CA SER A 187 -10.84 6.01 7.97
C SER A 187 -10.05 7.00 8.85
N VAL A 188 -8.91 6.59 9.41
CA VAL A 188 -8.09 7.43 10.31
C VAL A 188 -7.33 8.53 9.54
N LYS A 189 -7.23 8.44 8.21
CA LYS A 189 -6.56 9.44 7.35
C LYS A 189 -7.47 10.59 6.87
N ARG A 190 -8.76 10.62 7.23
CA ARG A 190 -9.61 11.80 6.96
C ARG A 190 -9.09 13.08 7.65
N GLY A 191 -8.39 12.95 8.78
CA GLY A 191 -7.77 14.08 9.49
C GLY A 191 -6.45 14.61 8.89
N PHE A 192 -5.86 13.91 7.91
CA PHE A 192 -4.65 14.36 7.18
C PHE A 192 -4.93 14.75 5.73
N SER A 193 -6.18 14.62 5.28
CA SER A 193 -6.60 15.14 3.98
C SER A 193 -6.64 16.65 4.07
N ILE A 194 -5.96 17.34 3.16
CA ILE A 194 -6.19 18.78 2.95
C ILE A 194 -7.69 18.94 2.79
N ASN A 195 -8.24 19.64 3.78
CA ASN A 195 -9.63 19.67 4.13
C ASN A 195 -10.50 19.87 2.87
N LYS A 196 -11.22 18.84 2.42
CA LYS A 196 -12.25 19.03 1.37
C LYS A 196 -13.31 20.04 1.83
N GLU A 197 -13.49 20.22 3.14
CA GLU A 197 -14.30 21.29 3.72
C GLU A 197 -13.70 22.69 3.50
N LEU A 198 -12.38 22.86 3.46
CA LEU A 198 -11.77 24.18 3.17
C LEU A 198 -11.94 24.57 1.70
N VAL A 199 -11.97 23.61 0.77
CA VAL A 199 -12.22 23.93 -0.65
C VAL A 199 -13.66 24.42 -0.84
N VAL A 200 -14.63 23.82 -0.14
CA VAL A 200 -16.04 24.28 -0.17
C VAL A 200 -16.17 25.66 0.48
N HIS A 201 -15.48 25.91 1.60
CA HIS A 201 -15.46 27.23 2.24
C HIS A 201 -14.76 28.30 1.37
N GLN A 202 -13.65 27.98 0.69
CA GLN A 202 -12.95 28.94 -0.18
C GLN A 202 -13.82 29.34 -1.37
N ILE A 203 -14.53 28.39 -1.98
CA ILE A 203 -15.46 28.65 -3.10
C ILE A 203 -16.66 29.49 -2.61
N GLN A 204 -17.22 29.17 -1.44
CA GLN A 204 -18.30 29.97 -0.87
C GLN A 204 -17.85 31.40 -0.52
N ILE A 205 -16.69 31.58 0.11
CA ILE A 205 -16.16 32.91 0.47
C ILE A 205 -15.89 33.76 -0.79
N GLN A 206 -15.38 33.17 -1.89
CA GLN A 206 -15.22 33.91 -3.15
C GLN A 206 -16.56 34.29 -3.80
N ASN A 207 -17.58 33.44 -3.73
CA ASN A 207 -18.92 33.77 -4.22
C ASN A 207 -19.58 34.90 -3.39
N PHE A 208 -19.39 34.92 -2.07
CA PHE A 208 -19.90 36.00 -1.21
C PHE A 208 -19.15 37.34 -1.40
N ALA A 209 -17.86 37.31 -1.75
CA ALA A 209 -17.11 38.51 -2.10
C ALA A 209 -17.54 39.10 -3.46
N GLY A 210 -17.91 38.25 -4.43
CA GLY A 210 -18.41 38.67 -5.74
C GLY A 210 -19.81 39.29 -5.72
N GLN A 211 -20.64 38.97 -4.73
CA GLN A 211 -22.01 39.50 -4.58
C GLN A 211 -22.10 40.82 -3.81
N ARG A 212 -21.01 41.30 -3.21
CA ARG A 212 -20.95 42.61 -2.53
C ARG A 212 -20.45 43.77 -3.40
N MET A 213 -20.09 43.52 -4.66
CA MET A 213 -19.64 44.54 -5.63
C MET A 213 -20.61 44.72 -6.81
N LYS A 214 -21.93 44.66 -6.56
CA LYS A 214 -22.95 45.18 -7.47
C LYS A 214 -23.86 46.15 -6.73
#